data_AF-N9QRD0-F1
#
_entry.id   AF-N9QRD0-F1
#
_cell.length_a   1.000
_cell.length_b   1.000
_cell.length_c   1.000
_cell.angle_alpha   90.00
_cell.angle_beta   90.00
_cell.angle_gamma   90.00
#
_symmetry.space_group_name_H-M   'P 1'
#
loop_
_entity.id
_entity.type
_entity.pdbx_description
1 polymer ?
#
loop_
_entity_poly.entity_id
_entity_poly.type
_entity_poly.pdbx_seq_one_letter_code
_entity_poly.pdbx_strand_id
1 'polypeptide(L)' 'MKIDPQLLEFAKSMRHTATDAEHLIWQLLRAKRFMSLKFRRQHVIKSYIVDFYCHEIGLVIELDGSQHGTDY' A
#
# COMPACT_ATOMS: atom_id res chain seq x y z
N MET A 1 -2.92 -6.05 20.30
CA MET A 1 -1.96 -6.83 19.48
C MET A 1 -0.81 -5.90 19.13
N LYS A 2 0.43 -6.23 19.49
CA LYS A 2 1.60 -5.38 19.16
C LYS A 2 1.95 -5.55 17.69
N ILE A 3 2.05 -4.45 16.96
CA ILE A 3 2.60 -4.44 15.60
C ILE A 3 4.13 -4.44 15.74
N ASP A 4 4.82 -5.23 14.90
CA ASP A 4 6.27 -5.29 14.88
C ASP A 4 6.86 -3.92 14.44
N PRO A 5 7.71 -3.28 15.26
CA PRO A 5 8.39 -2.04 14.88
C PRO A 5 9.20 -2.15 13.60
N GLN A 6 9.83 -3.29 13.33
CA GLN A 6 10.60 -3.51 12.10
C GLN A 6 9.70 -3.48 10.87
N LEU A 7 8.51 -4.07 10.97
CA LEU A 7 7.52 -4.06 9.91
C LEU A 7 7.00 -2.64 9.62
N LEU A 8 6.86 -1.80 10.65
CA LEU A 8 6.49 -0.39 10.48
C LEU A 8 7.58 0.43 9.78
N GLU A 9 8.85 0.20 10.11
CA GLU A 9 9.96 0.86 9.43
C GLU A 9 10.09 0.38 7.98
N PHE A 10 9.91 -0.92 7.73
CA PHE A 10 9.89 -1.46 6.37
C PHE A 10 8.73 -0.89 5.55
N ALA A 11 7.51 -0.78 6.11
CA ALA A 11 6.39 -0.13 5.43
C ALA A 11 6.65 1.36 5.12
N LYS A 12 7.49 2.05 5.91
CA LYS A 12 7.92 3.42 5.58
C LYS A 12 8.97 3.42 4.47
N SER A 13 9.92 2.48 4.44
CA SER A 13 10.92 2.45 3.37
C SER A 13 10.28 2.13 2.01
N MET A 14 9.30 1.22 1.96
CA MET A 14 8.53 0.89 0.74
C MET A 14 7.89 2.13 0.09
N ARG A 15 7.59 3.17 0.88
CA ARG A 15 7.04 4.42 0.36
C ARG A 15 8.01 5.22 -0.50
N HIS A 16 9.31 4.98 -0.37
CA HIS A 16 10.37 5.62 -1.14
C HIS A 16 10.77 4.80 -2.36
N THR A 17 10.40 3.52 -2.40
CA THR A 17 10.74 2.56 -3.46
C THR A 17 9.49 1.99 -4.13
N ALA A 18 8.39 2.76 -4.15
CA ALA A 18 7.13 2.34 -4.75
C ALA A 18 7.28 2.19 -6.27
N THR A 19 6.58 1.22 -6.86
CA THR A 19 6.57 1.04 -8.32
C THR A 19 5.89 2.22 -9.02
N ASP A 20 6.11 2.38 -10.34
CA ASP A 20 5.43 3.41 -11.14
C ASP A 20 3.90 3.26 -11.08
N ALA A 21 3.40 2.02 -11.06
CA ALA A 21 1.98 1.71 -10.92
C ALA A 21 1.43 2.16 -9.57
N GLU A 22 2.11 1.84 -8.46
CA GLU A 22 1.76 2.32 -7.13
C GLU A 22 1.80 3.85 -7.06
N HIS A 23 2.82 4.48 -7.65
CA HIS A 23 2.93 5.93 -7.68
C HIS A 23 1.75 6.58 -8.39
N LEU A 24 1.35 6.07 -9.56
CA LEU A 24 0.20 6.55 -10.32
C LEU A 24 -1.09 6.43 -9.50
N ILE A 25 -1.36 5.25 -8.94
CA ILE A 25 -2.56 5.00 -8.13
C ILE A 25 -2.56 5.87 -6.87
N TRP A 26 -1.41 6.07 -6.23
CA TRP A 26 -1.31 6.96 -5.09
C TRP A 26 -1.71 8.40 -5.42
N GLN A 27 -1.39 8.92 -6.60
CA GLN A 27 -1.82 10.28 -7.00
C GLN A 27 -3.34 10.40 -7.13
N LEU A 28 -4.01 9.32 -7.55
CA LEU A 28 -5.47 9.24 -7.65
C LEU A 28 -6.14 9.13 -6.28
N LEU A 29 -5.55 8.37 -5.35
CA LEU A 29 -6.18 8.06 -4.05
C LEU A 29 -5.85 9.07 -2.94
N ARG A 30 -4.67 9.71 -2.97
CA ARG A 30 -4.21 10.59 -1.89
C ARG A 30 -5.14 11.76 -1.66
N ALA A 31 -5.05 12.36 -0.47
CA ALA A 31 -5.75 13.61 -0.13
C ALA A 31 -7.26 13.55 -0.36
N LYS A 32 -7.88 12.38 -0.18
CA LYS A 32 -9.32 12.16 -0.39
C LYS A 32 -9.82 12.48 -1.80
N ARG A 33 -8.93 12.39 -2.80
CA ARG A 33 -9.27 12.69 -4.21
C ARG A 33 -10.26 11.70 -4.82
N PHE A 34 -10.22 10.44 -4.37
CA PHE A 34 -11.15 9.42 -4.81
C PHE A 34 -12.35 9.32 -3.87
N MET A 35 -13.53 9.69 -4.36
CA MET A 35 -14.81 9.57 -3.64
C MET A 35 -14.82 10.19 -2.22
N SER A 36 -13.97 11.18 -1.94
CA SER A 36 -13.78 11.76 -0.60
C SER A 36 -13.30 10.77 0.48
N LEU A 37 -12.84 9.57 0.10
CA LEU A 37 -12.39 8.51 0.99
C LEU A 37 -10.91 8.65 1.34
N LYS A 38 -10.55 8.38 2.60
CA LYS A 38 -9.15 8.41 3.04
C LYS A 38 -8.45 7.09 2.77
N PHE A 39 -7.55 7.11 1.80
CA PHE A 39 -6.61 6.02 1.55
C PHE A 39 -5.28 6.23 2.28
N ARG A 40 -4.71 5.13 2.74
CA ARG A 40 -3.33 5.01 3.23
C ARG A 40 -2.57 4.12 2.25
N ARG A 41 -1.28 4.37 2.06
CA ARG A 41 -0.40 3.50 1.28
C ARG A 41 0.59 2.76 2.17
N GLN A 42 0.99 1.55 1.76
CA GLN A 42 1.91 0.67 2.48
C GLN A 42 1.48 0.58 3.97
N HIS A 43 0.29 0.01 4.17
CA HIS A 43 -0.38 -0.04 5.47
C HIS A 43 -0.18 -1.40 6.13
N VAL A 44 0.32 -1.39 7.37
CA VAL A 44 0.52 -2.63 8.14
C VAL A 44 -0.82 -3.12 8.70
N ILE A 45 -1.20 -4.34 8.35
CA ILE A 45 -2.34 -5.08 8.91
C ILE A 45 -1.81 -6.40 9.49
N LYS A 46 -1.80 -6.49 10.83
CA LYS A 46 -1.20 -7.62 11.57
C LYS A 46 0.25 -7.85 11.16
N SER A 47 0.52 -8.90 10.37
CA SER A 47 1.84 -9.31 9.91
C SER A 47 2.07 -9.02 8.43
N TYR A 48 1.15 -8.31 7.78
CA TYR A 48 1.19 -8.01 6.35
C TYR A 48 1.28 -6.51 6.12
N ILE A 49 1.87 -6.11 5.00
CA ILE A 49 1.82 -4.74 4.48
C ILE A 49 1.00 -4.80 3.20
N VAL A 50 -0.05 -3.98 3.12
CA VAL A 50 -0.90 -3.86 1.95
C VAL A 50 -0.60 -2.57 1.20
N ASP A 51 -0.67 -2.58 -0.13
CA ASP A 51 -0.31 -1.43 -0.96
C ASP A 51 -1.19 -0.22 -0.68
N PHE A 52 -2.51 -0.40 -0.65
CA PHE A 52 -3.45 0.63 -0.26
C PHE A 52 -4.56 0.11 0.65
N TYR A 53 -4.95 0.94 1.63
CA TYR A 53 -6.02 0.64 2.56
C TYR A 53 -6.92 1.84 2.80
N CYS A 54 -8.23 1.62 2.69
CA CYS A 54 -9.27 2.55 3.14
C CYS A 54 -9.99 2.00 4.37
N HIS A 55 -9.80 2.67 5.50
CA HIS A 55 -10.42 2.25 6.76
C HIS A 55 -11.94 2.45 6.76
N GLU A 56 -12.43 3.50 6.09
CA GLU A 56 -13.84 3.91 6.08
C GLU A 56 -14.77 2.83 5.51
N ILE A 57 -14.28 2.05 4.54
CA ILE A 57 -15.04 1.00 3.85
C ILE A 57 -14.40 -0.39 3.98
N GLY A 58 -13.34 -0.52 4.79
CA GLY A 58 -12.63 -1.79 4.95
C GLY A 58 -12.05 -2.36 3.66
N LEU A 59 -11.61 -1.50 2.73
CA LEU A 59 -11.12 -1.90 1.42
C LEU A 59 -9.59 -1.96 1.39
N VAL A 60 -9.07 -3.07 0.89
CA VAL A 60 -7.66 -3.24 0.49
C VAL A 60 -7.59 -3.25 -1.04
N ILE A 61 -6.58 -2.59 -1.59
CA ILE A 61 -6.21 -2.66 -3.02
C ILE A 61 -4.75 -3.09 -3.06
N GLU A 62 -4.49 -4.25 -3.66
CA GLU A 62 -3.13 -4.75 -3.93
C GLU A 62 -2.87 -4.64 -5.44
N LEU A 63 -1.69 -4.18 -5.81
CA LEU A 63 -1.26 -4.17 -7.20
C LEU A 63 -0.44 -5.43 -7.44
N ASP A 64 -1.06 -6.42 -8.09
CA ASP A 64 -0.33 -7.59 -8.54
C ASP A 64 0.57 -7.17 -9.71
N GLY A 65 1.83 -6.89 -9.39
CA GLY A 65 2.87 -6.77 -10.38
C GLY A 65 3.15 -8.16 -10.92
N SER A 66 2.47 -8.57 -11.99
CA SER A 66 2.86 -9.75 -12.77
C SER A 66 4.20 -9.46 -13.49
N GLN A 67 5.26 -9.33 -12.71
CA GLN A 67 6.68 -9.44 -13.05
C GLN A 67 7.26 -10.73 -12.44
N HIS A 68 6.41 -11.67 -12.00
CA HIS A 68 6.80 -13.08 -11.86
C HIS A 68 6.78 -13.81 -13.21
N GLY A 69 7.36 -13.17 -14.23
CA GLY A 69 7.55 -13.70 -15.57
C GLY A 69 9.03 -13.80 -15.88
N THR A 70 9.55 -15.02 -15.78
CA THR A 70 10.85 -15.54 -16.23
C THR A 70 12.11 -15.06 -15.51
N ASP A 71 12.43 -15.72 -14.39
CA ASP A 71 13.81 -16.13 -14.11
C ASP A 71 13.92 -17.63 -14.47
N TYR A 72 14.40 -17.92 -15.68
CA TYR A 72 15.04 -19.19 -16.04
C TYR A 72 16.54 -18.95 -16.18
#